data_AF-A0A353LYN9-F1
#
_entry.id   AF-A0A353LYN9-F1
#
_cell.length_a   1.000
_cell.length_b   1.000
_cell.length_c   1.000
_cell.angle_alpha   90.00
_cell.angle_beta   90.00
_cell.angle_gamma   90.00
#
_symmetry.space_group_name_H-M   'P 1'
#
loop_
_entity.id
_entity.type
_entity.pdbx_description
1 polymer ?
#
loop_
_entity_poly.entity_id
_entity_poly.type
_entity_poly.pdbx_seq_one_letter_code
_entity_poly.pdbx_strand_id
1 'polypeptide(L)'
;MIPKNISDQEADSLEPVNLAESAVFQELKQMIEELKQRFGYVVGDINWQGVLNVALDLRGEKILIDMILEPERSKRIFGAITETIREFVTYISQETGTTSISVNRSVKFIEPTINLHSNCSVTMISADTYRQRLLKYDQQLAESLKPYGIHHCGNNMHLYAAVYAEVPDVCFFDVGWGSDIALCRKELPDAFLNLRYDPVKIRDAAPEEIRADLLGMLTASGNLKKTGVCCINMGHDVPDENIATVIETVTEYRNGLLTE
;
A
#
# COMPACT_ATOMS: atom_id res chain seq x y z
N MET A 1 14.39 -1.14 -9.13
CA MET A 1 14.19 -0.24 -10.29
C MET A 1 15.34 0.74 -10.31
N ILE A 2 15.86 1.15 -11.47
CA ILE A 2 16.85 2.23 -11.55
C ILE A 2 16.07 3.53 -11.79
N PRO A 3 16.23 4.57 -10.97
CA PRO A 3 15.48 5.80 -11.14
C PRO A 3 15.85 6.50 -12.46
N LYS A 4 14.88 7.14 -13.09
CA LYS A 4 15.06 7.90 -14.34
C LYS A 4 16.03 9.08 -14.16
N ASN A 5 16.13 9.61 -12.93
CA ASN A 5 16.98 10.74 -12.57
C ASN A 5 16.76 11.96 -13.47
N ILE A 6 15.49 12.37 -13.64
CA ILE A 6 15.15 13.57 -14.42
C ILE A 6 15.95 14.78 -13.90
N SER A 7 16.36 15.64 -14.82
CA SER A 7 17.08 16.88 -14.53
C SER A 7 16.22 17.89 -13.77
N ASP A 8 16.86 18.93 -13.26
CA ASP A 8 16.18 20.03 -12.56
C ASP A 8 15.18 20.73 -13.48
N GLN A 9 15.57 20.99 -14.73
CA GLN A 9 14.71 21.59 -15.73
C GLN A 9 13.48 20.71 -16.04
N GLU A 10 13.66 19.40 -16.21
CA GLU A 10 12.56 18.46 -16.45
C GLU A 10 11.62 18.37 -15.24
N ALA A 11 12.17 18.40 -14.02
CA ALA A 11 11.40 18.40 -12.79
C ALA A 11 10.57 19.69 -12.61
N ASP A 12 11.17 20.83 -12.92
CA ASP A 12 10.53 22.15 -12.82
C ASP A 12 9.44 22.37 -13.87
N SER A 13 9.45 21.58 -14.96
CA SER A 13 8.42 21.57 -16.00
C SER A 13 7.56 20.30 -16.00
N LEU A 14 7.59 19.49 -14.94
CA LEU A 14 6.83 18.24 -14.91
C LEU A 14 5.33 18.54 -14.83
N GLU A 15 4.57 17.96 -15.75
CA GLU A 15 3.12 18.04 -15.83
C GLU A 15 2.52 16.62 -15.72
N PRO A 16 1.24 16.48 -15.34
CA PRO A 16 0.55 15.19 -15.37
C PRO A 16 0.68 14.52 -16.74
N VAL A 17 0.78 13.19 -16.76
CA VAL A 17 0.83 12.45 -18.02
C VAL A 17 -0.55 12.50 -18.68
N ASN A 18 -0.62 13.04 -19.90
CA ASN A 18 -1.81 12.91 -20.73
C ASN A 18 -1.96 11.44 -21.18
N LEU A 19 -2.82 10.68 -20.52
CA LEU A 19 -3.03 9.26 -20.81
C LEU A 19 -3.53 9.02 -22.25
N ALA A 20 -4.27 9.96 -22.84
CA ALA A 20 -4.75 9.83 -24.22
C ALA A 20 -3.60 9.88 -25.25
N GLU A 21 -2.51 10.59 -24.93
CA GLU A 21 -1.34 10.73 -25.81
C GLU A 21 -0.19 9.76 -25.44
N SER A 22 -0.28 9.08 -24.29
CA SER A 22 0.72 8.13 -23.84
C SER A 22 0.69 6.83 -24.64
N ALA A 23 1.73 6.57 -25.44
CA ALA A 23 1.86 5.35 -26.23
C ALA A 23 1.75 4.07 -25.39
N VAL A 24 2.42 4.04 -24.22
CA VAL A 24 2.36 2.91 -23.28
C VAL A 24 0.94 2.69 -22.76
N PHE A 25 0.21 3.78 -22.49
CA PHE A 25 -1.17 3.65 -22.07
C PHE A 25 -2.07 3.16 -23.21
N GLN A 26 -1.87 3.62 -24.45
CA GLN A 26 -2.63 3.11 -25.60
C GLN A 26 -2.39 1.61 -25.85
N GLU A 27 -1.16 1.12 -25.68
CA GLU A 27 -0.85 -0.31 -25.73
C GLU A 27 -1.62 -1.10 -24.65
N LEU A 28 -1.68 -0.56 -23.43
CA LEU A 28 -2.47 -1.15 -22.34
C LEU A 28 -3.97 -1.19 -22.69
N LYS A 29 -4.54 -0.11 -23.22
CA LYS A 29 -5.95 -0.07 -23.65
C LYS A 29 -6.23 -1.10 -24.73
N GLN A 30 -5.35 -1.20 -25.72
CA GLN A 30 -5.47 -2.19 -26.79
C GLN A 30 -5.45 -3.62 -26.23
N MET A 31 -4.50 -3.93 -25.34
CA MET A 31 -4.44 -5.24 -24.69
C MET A 31 -5.74 -5.56 -23.92
N ILE A 32 -6.29 -4.60 -23.19
CA ILE A 32 -7.56 -4.77 -22.47
C ILE A 32 -8.71 -5.09 -23.44
N GLU A 33 -8.82 -4.36 -24.54
CA GLU A 33 -9.85 -4.59 -25.55
C GLU A 33 -9.69 -5.95 -26.24
N GLU A 34 -8.47 -6.38 -26.54
CA GLU A 34 -8.19 -7.71 -27.08
C GLU A 34 -8.62 -8.82 -26.10
N LEU A 35 -8.38 -8.64 -24.80
CA LEU A 35 -8.83 -9.59 -23.76
C LEU A 35 -10.37 -9.63 -23.68
N LYS A 36 -11.04 -8.47 -23.68
CA LYS A 36 -12.50 -8.38 -23.70
C LYS A 36 -13.10 -9.04 -24.94
N GLN A 37 -12.52 -8.81 -26.13
CA GLN A 37 -12.99 -9.44 -27.38
C GLN A 37 -12.84 -10.96 -27.33
N ARG A 38 -11.75 -11.46 -26.75
CA ARG A 38 -11.47 -12.90 -26.68
C ARG A 38 -12.29 -13.64 -25.63
N PHE A 39 -12.52 -13.03 -24.47
CA PHE A 39 -13.09 -13.71 -23.30
C PHE A 39 -14.45 -13.15 -22.85
N GLY A 40 -14.90 -12.02 -23.41
CA GLY A 40 -16.12 -11.31 -23.02
C GLY A 40 -15.95 -10.42 -21.78
N TYR A 41 -14.80 -10.46 -21.12
CA TYR A 41 -14.47 -9.68 -19.94
C TYR A 41 -12.95 -9.55 -19.76
N VAL A 42 -12.53 -8.61 -18.91
CA VAL A 42 -11.16 -8.52 -18.40
C VAL A 42 -11.22 -8.44 -16.88
N VAL A 43 -10.26 -9.07 -16.22
CA VAL A 43 -10.07 -8.98 -14.76
C VAL A 43 -8.59 -8.89 -14.48
N GLY A 44 -8.24 -8.36 -13.32
CA GLY A 44 -6.86 -8.21 -12.89
C GLY A 44 -6.57 -6.78 -12.52
N ASP A 45 -5.37 -6.61 -11.99
CA ASP A 45 -4.96 -5.37 -11.36
C ASP A 45 -3.56 -4.99 -11.84
N ILE A 46 -3.29 -3.70 -11.81
CA ILE A 46 -1.94 -3.17 -11.95
C ILE A 46 -1.57 -2.54 -10.62
N ASN A 47 -0.54 -3.09 -9.97
CA ASN A 47 -0.02 -2.49 -8.73
C ASN A 47 0.39 -1.04 -9.01
N TRP A 48 -0.23 -0.11 -8.30
CA TRP A 48 0.06 1.31 -8.38
C TRP A 48 0.68 1.79 -7.07
N GLN A 49 1.71 2.61 -7.21
CA GLN A 49 2.55 3.04 -6.09
C GLN A 49 2.06 4.38 -5.51
N GLY A 50 2.45 4.66 -4.26
CA GLY A 50 2.23 5.97 -3.64
C GLY A 50 3.05 7.08 -4.29
N VAL A 51 2.68 8.33 -3.99
CA VAL A 51 3.24 9.52 -4.65
C VAL A 51 4.75 9.63 -4.48
N LEU A 52 5.26 9.41 -3.27
CA LEU A 52 6.72 9.48 -3.01
C LEU A 52 7.47 8.34 -3.68
N ASN A 53 6.86 7.14 -3.79
CA ASN A 53 7.48 6.01 -4.47
C ASN A 53 7.73 6.31 -5.96
N VAL A 54 6.71 6.81 -6.66
CA VAL A 54 6.84 7.23 -8.07
C VAL A 54 7.82 8.40 -8.20
N ALA A 55 7.83 9.34 -7.25
CA ALA A 55 8.75 10.46 -7.29
C ALA A 55 10.21 10.03 -7.15
N LEU A 56 10.50 8.99 -6.35
CA LEU A 56 11.82 8.37 -6.28
C LEU A 56 12.19 7.67 -7.60
N ASP A 57 11.24 6.97 -8.24
CA ASP A 57 11.47 6.35 -9.54
C ASP A 57 11.78 7.40 -10.63
N LEU A 58 11.23 8.61 -10.53
CA LEU A 58 11.49 9.69 -11.49
C LEU A 58 12.76 10.49 -11.18
N ARG A 59 12.93 10.92 -9.93
CA ARG A 59 13.89 11.94 -9.51
C ARG A 59 15.04 11.38 -8.67
N GLY A 60 14.98 10.11 -8.28
CA GLY A 60 15.96 9.47 -7.40
C GLY A 60 15.98 10.13 -6.02
N GLU A 61 17.09 9.98 -5.31
CA GLU A 61 17.32 10.58 -3.97
C GLU A 61 17.17 12.11 -3.95
N LYS A 62 17.34 12.78 -5.09
CA LYS A 62 17.19 14.24 -5.20
C LYS A 62 15.80 14.72 -4.79
N ILE A 63 14.75 13.88 -4.87
CA ILE A 63 13.43 14.28 -4.37
C ILE A 63 13.45 14.61 -2.88
N LEU A 64 14.25 13.89 -2.08
CA LEU A 64 14.39 14.14 -0.65
C LEU A 64 15.10 15.47 -0.39
N ILE A 65 16.05 15.83 -1.25
CA ILE A 65 16.74 17.13 -1.22
C ILE A 65 15.78 18.24 -1.66
N ASP A 66 15.04 18.04 -2.75
CA ASP A 66 14.06 18.99 -3.30
C ASP A 66 12.95 19.27 -2.28
N MET A 67 12.53 18.30 -1.47
CA MET A 67 11.57 18.52 -0.37
C MET A 67 12.04 19.54 0.68
N ILE A 68 13.34 19.79 0.78
CA ILE A 68 13.94 20.71 1.76
C ILE A 68 14.38 22.00 1.07
N LEU A 69 15.19 21.89 0.02
CA LEU A 69 15.84 23.02 -0.63
C LEU A 69 14.98 23.66 -1.73
N GLU A 70 14.18 22.85 -2.44
CA GLU A 70 13.38 23.29 -3.60
C GLU A 70 11.91 22.85 -3.47
N PRO A 71 11.17 23.32 -2.44
CA PRO A 71 9.86 22.79 -2.09
C PRO A 71 8.80 22.97 -3.18
N GLU A 72 8.93 23.97 -4.06
CA GLU A 72 8.00 24.14 -5.18
C GLU A 72 8.21 23.08 -6.27
N ARG A 73 9.45 22.66 -6.51
CA ARG A 73 9.77 21.55 -7.42
C ARG A 73 9.17 20.25 -6.93
N SER A 74 9.41 19.90 -5.66
CA SER A 74 8.83 18.69 -5.07
C SER A 74 7.29 18.73 -5.09
N LYS A 75 6.67 19.89 -4.78
CA LYS A 75 5.22 20.06 -4.91
C LYS A 75 4.70 19.83 -6.33
N ARG A 76 5.39 20.35 -7.34
CA ARG A 76 5.04 20.13 -8.76
C ARG A 76 5.11 18.65 -9.10
N ILE A 77 6.23 18.00 -8.77
CA ILE A 77 6.41 16.56 -9.02
C ILE A 77 5.28 15.74 -8.40
N PHE A 78 5.03 15.95 -7.10
CA PHE A 78 4.00 15.23 -6.39
C PHE A 78 2.60 15.50 -6.94
N GLY A 79 2.30 16.74 -7.36
CA GLY A 79 1.02 17.09 -7.99
C GLY A 79 0.82 16.38 -9.32
N ALA A 80 1.82 16.41 -10.21
CA ALA A 80 1.78 15.72 -11.49
C ALA A 80 1.56 14.21 -11.35
N ILE A 81 2.26 13.58 -10.39
CA ILE A 81 2.11 12.16 -10.08
C ILE A 81 0.71 11.86 -9.55
N THR A 82 0.20 12.67 -8.62
CA THR A 82 -1.12 12.47 -8.01
C THR A 82 -2.23 12.48 -9.04
N GLU A 83 -2.20 13.46 -9.95
CA GLU A 83 -3.17 13.57 -11.04
C GLU A 83 -3.08 12.36 -11.99
N THR A 84 -1.85 11.99 -12.38
CA THR A 84 -1.63 10.83 -13.25
C THR A 84 -2.14 9.53 -12.62
N ILE A 85 -1.88 9.32 -11.32
CA ILE A 85 -2.39 8.16 -10.57
C ILE A 85 -3.91 8.17 -10.55
N ARG A 86 -4.55 9.31 -10.26
CA ARG A 86 -6.00 9.43 -10.21
C ARG A 86 -6.64 8.99 -11.52
N GLU A 87 -6.18 9.54 -12.66
CA GLU A 87 -6.71 9.18 -13.97
C GLU A 87 -6.47 7.71 -14.30
N PHE A 88 -5.25 7.23 -14.04
CA PHE A 88 -4.86 5.85 -14.35
C PHE A 88 -5.69 4.83 -13.55
N VAL A 89 -5.75 4.98 -12.22
CA VAL A 89 -6.46 4.05 -11.35
C VAL A 89 -7.96 4.09 -11.62
N THR A 90 -8.53 5.27 -11.90
CA THR A 90 -9.94 5.39 -12.29
C THR A 90 -10.24 4.60 -13.56
N TYR A 91 -9.38 4.70 -14.58
CA TYR A 91 -9.53 3.93 -15.81
C TYR A 91 -9.46 2.43 -15.54
N ILE A 92 -8.43 1.96 -14.82
CA ILE A 92 -8.29 0.52 -14.51
C ILE A 92 -9.51 0.00 -13.75
N SER A 93 -9.97 0.72 -12.73
CA SER A 93 -11.14 0.35 -11.95
C SER A 93 -12.40 0.21 -12.81
N GLN A 94 -12.61 1.10 -13.79
CA GLN A 94 -13.74 1.02 -14.72
C GLN A 94 -13.65 -0.20 -15.65
N GLU A 95 -12.45 -0.61 -16.02
CA GLU A 95 -12.21 -1.68 -16.99
C GLU A 95 -12.24 -3.07 -16.35
N THR A 96 -11.69 -3.21 -15.14
CA THR A 96 -11.47 -4.51 -14.48
C THR A 96 -12.30 -4.70 -13.20
N GLY A 97 -12.86 -3.63 -12.64
CA GLY A 97 -13.61 -3.62 -11.37
C GLY A 97 -12.74 -3.69 -10.11
N THR A 98 -11.43 -3.92 -10.24
CA THR A 98 -10.48 -4.06 -9.13
C THR A 98 -9.14 -3.44 -9.50
N THR A 99 -8.41 -2.90 -8.52
CA THR A 99 -7.12 -2.22 -8.78
C THR A 99 -5.96 -2.75 -7.95
N SER A 100 -6.25 -3.45 -6.86
CA SER A 100 -5.26 -3.62 -5.78
C SER A 100 -5.22 -5.00 -5.14
N ILE A 101 -5.88 -6.02 -5.70
CA ILE A 101 -5.73 -7.40 -5.23
C ILE A 101 -4.29 -7.90 -5.48
N SER A 102 -3.61 -7.39 -6.52
CA SER A 102 -2.19 -7.62 -6.76
C SER A 102 -1.24 -6.92 -5.78
N VAL A 103 -1.71 -5.86 -5.08
CA VAL A 103 -0.95 -5.18 -4.03
C VAL A 103 -0.96 -6.03 -2.77
N ASN A 104 -2.15 -6.42 -2.32
CA ASN A 104 -2.31 -7.39 -1.25
C ASN A 104 -3.58 -8.23 -1.49
N ARG A 105 -3.41 -9.55 -1.57
CA ARG A 105 -4.51 -10.49 -1.85
C ARG A 105 -5.63 -10.42 -0.81
N SER A 106 -5.34 -9.92 0.38
CA SER A 106 -6.32 -9.74 1.47
C SER A 106 -7.47 -8.81 1.07
N VAL A 107 -7.22 -7.82 0.21
CA VAL A 107 -8.24 -6.89 -0.31
C VAL A 107 -9.43 -7.64 -0.93
N LYS A 108 -9.15 -8.72 -1.68
CA LYS A 108 -10.18 -9.58 -2.30
C LYS A 108 -11.21 -10.11 -1.30
N PHE A 109 -10.77 -10.39 -0.07
CA PHE A 109 -11.61 -11.03 0.94
C PHE A 109 -12.34 -10.03 1.84
N ILE A 110 -11.94 -8.76 1.80
CA ILE A 110 -12.53 -7.69 2.62
C ILE A 110 -13.50 -6.85 1.78
N GLU A 111 -12.98 -6.18 0.74
CA GLU A 111 -13.75 -5.42 -0.23
C GLU A 111 -12.88 -5.29 -1.51
N PRO A 112 -13.15 -6.09 -2.57
CA PRO A 112 -12.36 -6.11 -3.79
C PRO A 112 -12.17 -4.76 -4.48
N THR A 113 -13.08 -3.80 -4.28
CA THR A 113 -13.00 -2.47 -4.92
C THR A 113 -12.10 -1.49 -4.17
N ILE A 114 -11.45 -1.88 -3.06
CA ILE A 114 -10.51 -1.00 -2.35
C ILE A 114 -9.33 -0.64 -3.25
N ASN A 115 -9.12 0.67 -3.42
CA ASN A 115 -7.93 1.26 -4.02
C ASN A 115 -6.84 1.33 -2.95
N LEU A 116 -6.08 0.26 -2.80
CA LEU A 116 -4.93 0.16 -1.90
C LEU A 116 -3.64 0.53 -2.65
N HIS A 117 -2.92 1.54 -2.18
CA HIS A 117 -1.66 1.98 -2.77
C HIS A 117 -0.45 1.61 -1.90
N SER A 118 0.69 1.39 -2.56
CA SER A 118 1.96 1.08 -1.89
C SER A 118 2.69 2.34 -1.42
N ASN A 119 2.58 2.71 -0.13
CA ASN A 119 3.22 3.91 0.42
C ASN A 119 4.61 3.63 1.06
N CYS A 120 5.35 2.66 0.51
CA CYS A 120 6.53 2.10 1.20
C CYS A 120 7.68 3.08 1.42
N SER A 121 7.80 4.12 0.60
CA SER A 121 8.93 5.06 0.69
C SER A 121 8.80 6.06 1.83
N VAL A 122 7.60 6.22 2.43
CA VAL A 122 7.40 7.15 3.55
C VAL A 122 8.20 6.76 4.78
N THR A 123 8.65 5.51 4.89
CA THR A 123 9.55 5.06 5.96
C THR A 123 10.91 5.77 5.94
N MET A 124 11.27 6.43 4.83
CA MET A 124 12.52 7.18 4.68
C MET A 124 12.43 8.64 5.15
N ILE A 125 11.25 9.12 5.51
CA ILE A 125 11.03 10.47 6.04
C ILE A 125 10.44 10.37 7.45
N SER A 126 10.13 11.50 8.09
CA SER A 126 9.39 11.51 9.36
C SER A 126 7.89 11.68 9.13
N ALA A 127 7.07 11.34 10.11
CA ALA A 127 5.63 11.61 10.09
C ALA A 127 5.32 13.11 9.91
N ASP A 128 6.13 14.01 10.47
CA ASP A 128 5.98 15.46 10.27
C ASP A 128 6.29 15.89 8.84
N THR A 129 7.35 15.34 8.24
CA THR A 129 7.66 15.60 6.83
C THR A 129 6.55 15.06 5.93
N TYR A 130 6.02 13.87 6.22
CA TYR A 130 4.86 13.33 5.52
C TYR A 130 3.65 14.26 5.63
N ARG A 131 3.31 14.70 6.86
CA ARG A 131 2.23 15.66 7.11
C ARG A 131 2.38 16.94 6.28
N GLN A 132 3.57 17.52 6.27
CA GLN A 132 3.83 18.81 5.63
C GLN A 132 3.93 18.74 4.10
N ARG A 133 4.37 17.61 3.56
CA ARG A 133 4.75 17.51 2.14
C ARG A 133 3.86 16.58 1.33
N LEU A 134 3.29 15.53 1.93
CA LEU A 134 2.65 14.43 1.20
C LEU A 134 1.17 14.22 1.56
N LEU A 135 0.76 14.48 2.81
CA LEU A 135 -0.60 14.23 3.30
C LEU A 135 -1.69 14.75 2.36
N LYS A 136 -1.53 15.98 1.84
CA LYS A 136 -2.52 16.60 0.93
C LYS A 136 -2.76 15.81 -0.35
N TYR A 137 -1.79 15.04 -0.82
CA TYR A 137 -1.90 14.25 -2.03
C TYR A 137 -2.61 12.92 -1.77
N ASP A 138 -2.31 12.28 -0.63
CA ASP A 138 -3.05 11.09 -0.18
C ASP A 138 -4.51 11.45 0.13
N GLN A 139 -4.79 12.64 0.65
CA GLN A 139 -6.16 13.18 0.81
C GLN A 139 -6.88 13.32 -0.54
N GLN A 140 -6.24 13.90 -1.55
CA GLN A 140 -6.82 14.03 -2.90
C GLN A 140 -7.13 12.67 -3.54
N LEU A 141 -6.21 11.70 -3.36
CA LEU A 141 -6.41 10.34 -3.84
C LEU A 141 -7.55 9.65 -3.08
N ALA A 142 -7.61 9.76 -1.77
CA ALA A 142 -8.67 9.18 -0.95
C ALA A 142 -10.06 9.76 -1.27
N GLU A 143 -10.15 11.05 -1.59
CA GLU A 143 -11.39 11.69 -2.03
C GLU A 143 -11.87 11.15 -3.38
N SER A 144 -10.94 10.86 -4.29
CA SER A 144 -11.24 10.47 -5.68
C SER A 144 -11.38 8.94 -5.87
N LEU A 145 -10.71 8.14 -5.05
CA LEU A 145 -10.53 6.69 -5.24
C LEU A 145 -11.13 5.90 -4.08
N LYS A 146 -12.39 6.20 -3.72
CA LYS A 146 -13.11 5.44 -2.69
C LYS A 146 -13.61 4.09 -3.23
N PRO A 147 -13.63 3.02 -2.42
CA PRO A 147 -13.05 2.93 -1.08
C PRO A 147 -11.52 2.91 -1.13
N TYR A 148 -10.87 3.50 -0.13
CA TYR A 148 -9.43 3.78 -0.15
C TYR A 148 -8.67 3.03 0.95
N GLY A 149 -7.44 2.61 0.64
CA GLY A 149 -6.55 1.94 1.58
C GLY A 149 -5.10 2.40 1.44
N ILE A 150 -4.34 2.26 2.53
CA ILE A 150 -2.92 2.64 2.58
C ILE A 150 -2.08 1.42 3.00
N HIS A 151 -1.08 1.09 2.19
CA HIS A 151 -0.07 0.12 2.56
C HIS A 151 1.16 0.82 3.14
N HIS A 152 1.51 0.49 4.38
CA HIS A 152 2.72 0.96 5.04
C HIS A 152 3.74 -0.18 5.16
N CYS A 153 4.91 0.00 4.55
CA CYS A 153 6.04 -0.91 4.72
C CYS A 153 6.77 -0.66 6.06
N GLY A 154 7.63 -1.59 6.49
CA GLY A 154 8.52 -1.37 7.64
C GLY A 154 7.84 -1.55 9.00
N ASN A 155 8.56 -1.19 10.06
CA ASN A 155 8.22 -1.52 11.45
C ASN A 155 7.76 -0.34 12.30
N ASN A 156 7.31 0.72 11.64
CA ASN A 156 7.09 2.00 12.28
C ASN A 156 5.76 2.67 11.91
N MET A 157 4.76 1.92 11.42
CA MET A 157 3.46 2.49 11.04
C MET A 157 2.80 3.25 12.20
N HIS A 158 2.99 2.79 13.44
CA HIS A 158 2.47 3.44 14.65
C HIS A 158 2.93 4.90 14.80
N LEU A 159 4.09 5.28 14.24
CA LEU A 159 4.56 6.66 14.21
C LEU A 159 3.76 7.54 13.22
N TYR A 160 3.13 6.91 12.23
CA TYR A 160 2.32 7.56 11.18
C TYR A 160 0.82 7.43 11.44
N ALA A 161 0.38 6.55 12.34
CA ALA A 161 -1.03 6.23 12.51
C ALA A 161 -1.90 7.48 12.77
N ALA A 162 -1.41 8.40 13.61
CA ALA A 162 -2.10 9.65 13.89
C ALA A 162 -2.22 10.58 12.66
N VAL A 163 -1.19 10.67 11.81
CA VAL A 163 -1.26 11.49 10.58
C VAL A 163 -2.04 10.78 9.47
N TYR A 164 -2.02 9.45 9.42
CA TYR A 164 -2.88 8.68 8.52
C TYR A 164 -4.36 8.81 8.86
N ALA A 165 -4.71 9.01 10.13
CA ALA A 165 -6.08 9.33 10.52
C ALA A 165 -6.58 10.67 9.97
N GLU A 166 -5.68 11.56 9.50
CA GLU A 166 -6.02 12.82 8.84
C GLU A 166 -6.42 12.64 7.36
N VAL A 167 -6.22 11.44 6.79
CA VAL A 167 -6.71 11.09 5.45
C VAL A 167 -8.18 10.62 5.56
N PRO A 168 -9.11 11.22 4.78
CA PRO A 168 -10.53 10.93 4.95
C PRO A 168 -10.90 9.52 4.48
N ASP A 169 -11.80 8.87 5.22
CA ASP A 169 -12.47 7.62 4.84
C ASP A 169 -11.54 6.45 4.46
N VAL A 170 -10.31 6.40 4.99
CA VAL A 170 -9.43 5.24 4.80
C VAL A 170 -10.00 4.04 5.54
N CYS A 171 -10.43 3.04 4.79
CA CYS A 171 -11.13 1.87 5.34
C CYS A 171 -10.21 0.68 5.60
N PHE A 172 -8.99 0.70 5.07
CA PHE A 172 -8.07 -0.42 5.11
C PHE A 172 -6.62 0.06 5.24
N PHE A 173 -5.88 -0.53 6.18
CA PHE A 173 -4.45 -0.34 6.32
C PHE A 173 -3.73 -1.69 6.30
N ASP A 174 -2.76 -1.80 5.40
CA ASP A 174 -1.75 -2.84 5.50
C ASP A 174 -0.69 -2.36 6.50
N VAL A 175 -0.68 -2.98 7.68
CA VAL A 175 0.21 -2.64 8.79
C VAL A 175 1.55 -3.35 8.59
N GLY A 176 2.61 -2.57 8.42
CA GLY A 176 3.96 -3.09 8.26
C GLY A 176 4.43 -3.91 9.47
N TRP A 177 5.24 -4.93 9.19
CA TRP A 177 5.74 -5.90 10.17
C TRP A 177 6.45 -5.22 11.33
N GLY A 178 6.22 -5.64 12.57
CA GLY A 178 6.89 -5.08 13.75
C GLY A 178 6.40 -3.69 14.20
N SER A 179 5.38 -3.12 13.57
CA SER A 179 4.71 -1.92 14.08
C SER A 179 4.00 -2.20 15.41
N ASP A 180 3.93 -1.20 16.31
CA ASP A 180 3.07 -1.28 17.49
C ASP A 180 1.58 -1.27 17.09
N ILE A 181 1.00 -2.46 17.08
CA ILE A 181 -0.38 -2.69 16.63
C ILE A 181 -1.40 -2.03 17.56
N ALA A 182 -1.13 -1.97 18.87
CA ALA A 182 -2.04 -1.38 19.84
C ALA A 182 -2.14 0.14 19.62
N LEU A 183 -1.01 0.79 19.36
CA LEU A 183 -0.99 2.21 18.97
C LEU A 183 -1.66 2.44 17.62
N CYS A 184 -1.38 1.61 16.61
CA CYS A 184 -2.09 1.69 15.32
C CYS A 184 -3.61 1.57 15.50
N ARG A 185 -4.08 0.60 16.28
CA ARG A 185 -5.51 0.41 16.55
C ARG A 185 -6.13 1.57 17.31
N LYS A 186 -5.39 2.16 18.26
CA LYS A 186 -5.86 3.33 19.02
C LYS A 186 -6.13 4.52 18.10
N GLU A 187 -5.21 4.83 17.19
CA GLU A 187 -5.34 5.96 16.27
C GLU A 187 -6.27 5.65 15.08
N LEU A 188 -6.39 4.38 14.68
CA LEU A 188 -7.18 3.91 13.54
C LEU A 188 -8.22 2.86 14.00
N PRO A 189 -9.16 3.22 14.92
CA PRO A 189 -10.06 2.25 15.55
C PRO A 189 -11.03 1.63 14.55
N ASP A 190 -11.40 2.39 13.51
CA ASP A 190 -12.48 2.01 12.62
C ASP A 190 -12.06 1.28 11.35
N ALA A 191 -10.80 1.41 10.94
CA ALA A 191 -10.28 0.78 9.75
C ALA A 191 -9.98 -0.71 9.95
N PHE A 192 -10.02 -1.46 8.86
CA PHE A 192 -9.48 -2.81 8.83
C PHE A 192 -7.95 -2.77 8.87
N LEU A 193 -7.34 -3.40 9.88
CA LEU A 193 -5.89 -3.52 10.01
C LEU A 193 -5.46 -4.90 9.52
N ASN A 194 -4.82 -4.95 8.36
CA ASN A 194 -4.24 -6.17 7.84
C ASN A 194 -2.79 -6.28 8.31
N LEU A 195 -2.55 -7.14 9.28
CA LEU A 195 -1.29 -7.24 9.99
C LEU A 195 -0.30 -8.08 9.18
N ARG A 196 0.84 -7.49 8.81
CA ARG A 196 1.88 -8.21 8.10
C ARG A 196 2.80 -8.93 9.08
N TYR A 197 2.93 -10.24 8.93
CA TYR A 197 3.99 -10.98 9.61
C TYR A 197 5.34 -10.72 8.94
N ASP A 198 6.43 -10.73 9.72
CA ASP A 198 7.78 -10.44 9.22
C ASP A 198 8.22 -11.50 8.19
N PRO A 199 8.41 -11.12 6.90
CA PRO A 199 8.75 -12.04 5.83
C PRO A 199 10.18 -12.58 5.92
N VAL A 200 11.05 -11.95 6.71
CA VAL A 200 12.41 -12.43 6.97
C VAL A 200 12.40 -13.39 8.15
N LYS A 201 11.73 -13.03 9.25
CA LYS A 201 11.64 -13.89 10.44
C LYS A 201 10.98 -15.23 10.16
N ILE A 202 9.93 -15.26 9.32
CA ILE A 202 9.20 -16.50 9.01
C ILE A 202 10.07 -17.59 8.37
N ARG A 203 11.22 -17.24 7.78
CA ARG A 203 12.13 -18.22 7.20
C ARG A 203 12.84 -19.05 8.28
N ASP A 204 13.30 -18.39 9.34
CA ASP A 204 14.25 -18.96 10.30
C ASP A 204 13.64 -19.23 11.69
N ALA A 205 12.46 -18.67 11.97
CA ALA A 205 11.79 -18.83 13.26
C ALA A 205 11.25 -20.24 13.47
N ALA A 206 11.28 -20.70 14.71
CA ALA A 206 10.61 -21.93 15.09
C ALA A 206 9.08 -21.75 15.07
N PRO A 207 8.29 -22.81 14.77
CA PRO A 207 6.83 -22.75 14.81
C PRO A 207 6.24 -22.14 16.09
N GLU A 208 6.81 -22.45 17.24
CA GLU A 208 6.37 -21.93 18.54
C GLU A 208 6.55 -20.42 18.65
N GLU A 209 7.61 -19.88 18.06
CA GLU A 209 7.87 -18.43 18.03
C GLU A 209 6.87 -17.73 17.10
N ILE A 210 6.61 -18.31 15.92
CA ILE A 210 5.60 -17.80 14.96
C ILE A 210 4.23 -17.75 15.63
N ARG A 211 3.86 -18.83 16.33
CA ARG A 211 2.60 -18.91 17.06
C ARG A 211 2.52 -17.83 18.14
N ALA A 212 3.56 -17.68 18.97
CA ALA A 212 3.60 -16.67 20.03
C ALA A 212 3.48 -15.23 19.47
N ASP A 213 4.22 -14.91 18.41
CA ASP A 213 4.16 -13.63 17.74
C ASP A 213 2.75 -13.32 17.22
N LEU A 214 2.12 -14.27 16.51
CA LEU A 214 0.78 -14.11 15.94
C LEU A 214 -0.27 -13.89 17.03
N LEU A 215 -0.19 -14.64 18.13
CA LEU A 215 -1.08 -14.45 19.28
C LEU A 215 -0.90 -13.05 19.89
N GLY A 216 0.33 -12.58 20.02
CA GLY A 216 0.62 -11.21 20.45
C GLY A 216 0.04 -10.16 19.51
N MET A 217 0.23 -10.33 18.19
CA MET A 217 -0.29 -9.42 17.16
C MET A 217 -1.82 -9.36 17.17
N LEU A 218 -2.49 -10.51 17.22
CA LEU A 218 -3.95 -10.62 17.22
C LEU A 218 -4.55 -10.00 18.48
N THR A 219 -3.99 -10.31 19.64
CA THR A 219 -4.41 -9.74 20.94
C THR A 219 -4.21 -8.23 20.98
N ALA A 220 -3.05 -7.72 20.53
CA ALA A 220 -2.78 -6.28 20.45
C ALA A 220 -3.75 -5.53 19.51
N SER A 221 -4.26 -6.21 18.47
CA SER A 221 -5.22 -5.62 17.55
C SER A 221 -6.61 -5.43 18.16
N GLY A 222 -6.96 -6.24 19.16
CA GLY A 222 -8.15 -6.09 20.01
C GLY A 222 -9.53 -6.23 19.34
N ASN A 223 -9.61 -6.33 18.01
CA ASN A 223 -10.87 -6.42 17.27
C ASN A 223 -10.77 -7.34 16.06
N LEU A 224 -11.09 -8.62 16.26
CA LEU A 224 -11.02 -9.65 15.22
C LEU A 224 -11.88 -9.40 13.99
N LYS A 225 -12.95 -8.60 14.10
CA LYS A 225 -13.80 -8.26 12.94
C LYS A 225 -13.16 -7.22 12.02
N LYS A 226 -12.15 -6.49 12.51
CA LYS A 226 -11.42 -5.45 11.79
C LYS A 226 -9.93 -5.78 11.66
N THR A 227 -9.58 -7.06 11.70
CA THR A 227 -8.18 -7.52 11.70
C THR A 227 -7.99 -8.67 10.73
N GLY A 228 -6.96 -8.55 9.89
CA GLY A 228 -6.45 -9.61 9.02
C GLY A 228 -5.00 -9.93 9.37
N VAL A 229 -4.51 -11.06 8.89
CA VAL A 229 -3.10 -11.41 8.94
C VAL A 229 -2.67 -11.76 7.53
N CYS A 230 -1.52 -11.25 7.11
CA CYS A 230 -0.94 -11.55 5.82
C CYS A 230 0.56 -11.86 5.92
N CYS A 231 1.03 -12.72 5.04
CA CYS A 231 2.44 -13.03 4.85
C CYS A 231 2.76 -12.77 3.37
N ILE A 232 3.39 -11.63 3.08
CA ILE A 232 3.67 -11.19 1.70
C ILE A 232 5.15 -10.92 1.52
N ASN A 233 5.63 -11.10 0.28
CA ASN A 233 7.04 -11.02 -0.10
C ASN A 233 7.93 -12.03 0.67
N MET A 234 7.40 -13.23 0.87
CA MET A 234 8.16 -14.37 1.40
C MET A 234 9.14 -14.88 0.35
N GLY A 235 10.30 -15.34 0.81
CA GLY A 235 11.25 -16.04 -0.04
C GLY A 235 10.75 -17.45 -0.40
N HIS A 236 11.33 -18.03 -1.46
CA HIS A 236 11.08 -19.42 -1.86
C HIS A 236 11.62 -20.44 -0.84
N ASP A 237 12.41 -19.98 0.12
CA ASP A 237 13.10 -20.71 1.17
C ASP A 237 12.33 -20.74 2.50
N VAL A 238 11.12 -20.16 2.56
CA VAL A 238 10.27 -20.25 3.75
C VAL A 238 9.72 -21.68 3.89
N PRO A 239 9.93 -22.36 5.03
CA PRO A 239 9.42 -23.71 5.24
C PRO A 239 7.89 -23.80 5.19
N ASP A 240 7.36 -24.85 4.57
CA ASP A 240 5.90 -25.10 4.52
C ASP A 240 5.29 -25.21 5.93
N GLU A 241 6.02 -25.79 6.89
CA GLU A 241 5.59 -25.88 8.29
C GLU A 241 5.37 -24.50 8.94
N ASN A 242 6.16 -23.50 8.56
CA ASN A 242 6.02 -22.14 9.07
C ASN A 242 4.77 -21.47 8.48
N ILE A 243 4.46 -21.73 7.21
CA ILE A 243 3.20 -21.28 6.59
C ILE A 243 1.99 -21.96 7.24
N ALA A 244 2.06 -23.28 7.45
CA ALA A 244 1.01 -24.04 8.12
C ALA A 244 0.75 -23.50 9.53
N THR A 245 1.82 -23.24 10.29
CA THR A 245 1.74 -22.67 11.64
C THR A 245 0.98 -21.35 11.68
N VAL A 246 1.19 -20.46 10.69
CA VAL A 246 0.44 -19.20 10.58
C VAL A 246 -1.04 -19.47 10.39
N ILE A 247 -1.39 -20.33 9.43
CA ILE A 247 -2.78 -20.63 9.07
C ILE A 247 -3.51 -21.27 10.25
N GLU A 248 -2.89 -22.25 10.90
CA GLU A 248 -3.43 -22.97 12.05
C GLU A 248 -3.64 -22.03 13.23
N THR A 249 -2.63 -21.23 13.60
CA THR A 249 -2.71 -20.29 14.73
C THR A 249 -3.84 -19.28 14.54
N VAL A 250 -3.95 -18.68 13.35
CA VAL A 250 -5.03 -17.72 13.04
C VAL A 250 -6.40 -18.39 13.08
N THR A 251 -6.50 -19.63 12.59
CA THR A 251 -7.75 -20.40 12.57
C THR A 251 -8.20 -20.77 13.99
N GLU A 252 -7.28 -21.27 14.81
CA GLU A 252 -7.54 -21.63 16.21
C GLU A 252 -7.96 -20.40 17.03
N TYR A 253 -7.25 -19.27 16.88
CA TYR A 253 -7.61 -18.02 17.56
C TYR A 253 -8.99 -17.52 17.13
N ARG A 254 -9.31 -17.55 15.82
CA ARG A 254 -10.63 -17.18 15.30
C ARG A 254 -11.75 -18.05 15.86
N ASN A 255 -11.50 -19.33 16.10
CA ASN A 255 -12.47 -20.28 16.65
C ASN A 255 -12.60 -20.20 18.18
N GLY A 256 -11.89 -19.29 18.85
CA GLY A 256 -11.91 -19.16 20.31
C GLY A 256 -11.17 -20.28 21.04
N LEU A 257 -10.31 -21.02 20.35
CA LEU A 257 -9.54 -22.13 20.95
C LEU A 257 -8.28 -21.65 21.68
N LEU A 258 -7.90 -20.37 21.50
CA LEU A 258 -6.68 -19.76 22.03
C LEU A 258 -6.92 -18.41 22.74
N THR A 259 -8.16 -18.11 23.12
CA THR A 259 -8.45 -16.94 23.95
C THR A 259 -8.05 -17.22 25.39
N GLU A 260 -7.20 -16.37 25.98
CA GLU A 260 -7.00 -16.30 27.43
C GLU A 260 -8.29 -15.86 28.16
#